data_AF-A0A7V9GGY9-F1
#
_entry.id   AF-A0A7V9GGY9-F1
#
_cell.length_a   1.000
_cell.length_b   1.000
_cell.length_c   1.000
_cell.angle_alpha   90.00
_cell.angle_beta   90.00
_cell.angle_gamma   90.00
#
_symmetry.space_group_name_H-M   'P 1'
#
loop_
_entity.id
_entity.type
_entity.pdbx_description
1 polymer ?
#
loop_
_entity_poly.entity_id
_entity_poly.type
_entity_poly.pdbx_seq_one_letter_code
_entity_poly.pdbx_strand_id
1 'polypeptide(L)' 'MTAEAEALLREALALPDEDRADVAAELLASLDPPPTDDPGTVQSLWSQELERRARRVLSGDAAGEDWSSVRQRLADELAG' A
#
# COMPACT_ATOMS: atom_id res chain seq x y z
N MET A 1 23.14 -13.10 -10.31
CA MET A 1 22.22 -14.09 -9.72
C MET A 1 22.99 -15.39 -9.57
N THR A 2 22.65 -16.26 -8.61
CA THR A 2 23.26 -17.60 -8.59
C THR A 2 22.65 -18.44 -9.71
N ALA A 3 23.27 -19.56 -10.07
CA ALA A 3 22.75 -20.47 -11.09
C ALA A 3 21.33 -20.97 -10.74
N GLU A 4 21.08 -21.18 -9.45
CA GLU A 4 19.77 -21.56 -8.91
C GLU A 4 18.75 -20.43 -9.08
N ALA A 5 19.12 -19.19 -8.79
CA ALA A 5 18.23 -18.04 -8.97
C ALA A 5 17.88 -17.80 -10.44
N GLU A 6 18.82 -18.04 -11.36
CA GLU A 6 18.56 -17.96 -12.81
C GLU A 6 17.65 -19.07 -13.31
N ALA A 7 17.76 -20.28 -12.75
CA ALA A 7 16.85 -21.38 -13.05
C ALA A 7 15.42 -21.08 -12.59
N LEU A 8 15.26 -20.61 -11.35
CA LEU A 8 13.97 -20.22 -10.79
C LEU A 8 13.30 -19.09 -11.58
N LEU A 9 14.08 -18.07 -12.01
CA LEU A 9 13.54 -17.00 -12.84
C LEU A 9 13.03 -17.53 -14.18
N ARG A 10 13.76 -18.46 -14.81
CA ARG A 10 13.35 -19.05 -16.09
C ARG A 10 12.05 -19.85 -15.96
N GLU A 11 11.90 -20.59 -14.86
CA GLU A 11 10.68 -21.34 -14.56
C GLU A 11 9.50 -20.40 -14.29
N ALA A 12 9.69 -19.34 -13.47
CA ALA A 12 8.65 -18.36 -13.19
C ALA A 12 8.20 -17.60 -14.45
N LEU A 13 9.11 -17.29 -15.37
CA LEU A 13 8.78 -16.64 -16.64
C LEU A 13 8.02 -17.56 -17.62
N ALA A 14 8.04 -18.88 -17.41
CA ALA A 14 7.28 -19.83 -18.22
C ALA A 14 5.83 -20.01 -17.73
N LEU A 15 5.48 -19.46 -16.58
CA LEU A 15 4.12 -19.51 -16.03
C LEU A 15 3.14 -18.61 -16.79
N PRO A 16 1.83 -18.93 -16.77
CA PRO A 16 0.77 -18.00 -17.14
C PRO A 16 0.87 -16.67 -16.38
N ASP A 17 0.29 -15.62 -16.94
CA ASP A 17 0.42 -14.25 -16.40
C ASP A 17 -0.09 -14.12 -14.95
N GLU A 18 -1.17 -14.82 -14.61
CA GLU A 18 -1.77 -14.82 -13.27
C GLU A 18 -0.83 -15.49 -12.25
N ASP A 19 -0.43 -16.74 -12.49
CA ASP A 19 0.49 -17.46 -11.61
C ASP A 19 1.84 -16.73 -11.44
N ARG A 20 2.32 -16.09 -12.51
CA ARG A 20 3.55 -15.30 -12.47
C ARG A 20 3.39 -14.04 -11.61
N ALA A 21 2.23 -13.40 -11.63
CA ALA A 21 1.92 -12.26 -10.79
C ALA A 21 1.88 -12.65 -9.31
N ASP A 22 1.28 -13.80 -8.98
CA ASP A 22 1.25 -14.33 -7.61
C ASP A 22 2.65 -14.63 -7.09
N VAL A 23 3.50 -15.30 -7.87
CA VAL A 23 4.90 -15.56 -7.50
C VAL A 23 5.66 -14.25 -7.26
N ALA A 24 5.44 -13.24 -8.11
CA ALA A 24 6.07 -11.93 -7.92
C ALA A 24 5.58 -11.24 -6.63
N ALA A 25 4.29 -11.31 -6.31
CA ALA A 25 3.72 -10.72 -5.11
C ALA A 25 4.29 -11.37 -3.83
N GLU A 26 4.36 -12.69 -3.79
CA GLU A 26 4.92 -13.43 -2.65
C GLU A 26 6.41 -13.14 -2.46
N LEU A 27 7.19 -13.08 -3.55
CA LEU A 27 8.61 -12.72 -3.48
C LEU A 27 8.80 -11.29 -2.97
N LEU A 28 7.99 -10.33 -3.43
CA LEU A 28 8.03 -8.95 -2.94
C LEU A 28 7.68 -8.89 -1.44
N ALA A 29 6.61 -9.57 -1.02
CA ALA A 29 6.20 -9.63 0.38
C ALA A 29 7.28 -10.27 1.28
N SER A 30 8.06 -11.22 0.76
CA SER A 30 9.17 -11.83 1.50
C SER A 30 10.34 -10.88 1.76
N LEU A 31 10.46 -9.80 0.96
CA LEU A 31 11.48 -8.78 1.12
C LEU A 31 11.06 -7.69 2.10
N ASP A 32 9.77 -7.59 2.42
CA ASP A 32 9.29 -6.62 3.39
C ASP A 32 9.86 -6.98 4.77
N PRO A 33 10.71 -6.12 5.36
CA PRO A 33 11.23 -6.38 6.69
C PRO A 33 10.05 -6.43 7.66
N PRO A 34 10.11 -7.27 8.71
CA PRO A 34 9.10 -7.23 9.75
C PRO A 34 8.99 -5.79 10.25
N PRO A 35 7.77 -5.29 10.50
CA PRO A 35 7.58 -3.93 10.96
C PRO A 35 8.53 -3.66 12.12
N THR A 36 9.43 -2.70 11.93
CA THR A 36 10.44 -2.33 12.95
C THR A 36 9.80 -1.71 14.17
N ASP A 37 8.60 -1.16 14.00
CA ASP A 37 7.81 -0.59 15.07
C ASP A 37 6.92 -1.66 15.71
N ASP A 38 6.86 -1.67 17.03
CA ASP A 38 5.92 -2.48 17.78
C ASP A 38 4.48 -2.21 17.29
N PRO A 39 3.70 -3.24 16.90
CA PRO A 39 2.35 -3.06 16.38
C PRO A 39 1.43 -2.27 17.31
N GLY A 40 1.58 -2.42 18.64
CA GLY A 40 0.82 -1.65 19.63
C GLY A 40 1.17 -0.17 19.61
N THR A 41 2.45 0.15 19.42
CA THR A 41 2.95 1.52 19.25
C THR A 41 2.39 2.16 17.98
N VAL A 42 2.43 1.45 16.84
CA VAL A 42 1.84 1.92 15.58
C VAL A 42 0.34 2.19 15.77
N GLN A 43 -0.40 1.26 16.36
CA GLN A 43 -1.84 1.41 16.60
C GLN A 43 -2.15 2.62 17.49
N SER A 44 -1.37 2.83 18.56
CA SER A 44 -1.55 3.97 19.47
C SER A 44 -1.31 5.30 18.75
N LEU A 45 -0.25 5.42 17.96
CA LEU A 45 0.07 6.63 17.21
C LEU A 45 -1.01 6.93 16.15
N TRP A 46 -1.50 5.92 15.44
CA TRP A 46 -2.61 6.08 14.50
C TRP A 46 -3.92 6.49 15.17
N SER A 47 -4.21 5.94 16.35
CA SER A 47 -5.42 6.28 17.11
C SER A 47 -5.38 7.75 17.56
N GLN A 48 -4.23 8.19 18.08
CA GLN A 48 -4.01 9.59 18.46
C GLN A 48 -4.15 10.54 17.26
N GLU A 49 -3.65 10.14 16.09
CA GLU A 49 -3.77 10.95 14.87
C GLU A 49 -5.21 11.05 14.37
N LEU A 50 -5.96 9.95 14.39
CA LEU A 50 -7.37 9.94 14.01
C LEU A 50 -8.19 10.85 14.93
N GLU A 51 -7.98 10.77 16.24
CA GLU A 51 -8.65 11.66 17.19
C GLU A 51 -8.28 13.14 16.93
N ARG A 52 -7.00 13.43 16.68
CA ARG A 52 -6.55 14.79 16.36
C ARG A 52 -7.25 15.32 15.11
N ARG A 53 -7.34 14.52 14.05
CA ARG A 53 -8.03 14.90 12.80
C ARG A 53 -9.53 15.09 13.02
N ALA A 54 -10.17 14.19 13.75
CA ALA A 54 -11.59 14.30 14.07
C ALA A 54 -11.90 15.60 14.82
N ARG A 55 -11.09 15.94 15.84
CA ARG A 55 -11.27 17.20 16.59
C ARG A 55 -11.15 18.43 15.69
N ARG A 56 -10.20 18.46 14.75
CA ARG A 56 -10.05 19.58 13.80
C ARG A 56 -11.26 19.73 12.87
N VAL A 57 -11.87 18.63 12.45
CA VAL A 57 -13.09 18.69 11.64
C VAL A 57 -14.26 19.20 12.49
N LEU A 58 -14.41 18.70 13.71
CA LEU A 58 -15.47 19.11 14.63
C LEU A 58 -15.36 20.57 15.07
N SER A 59 -14.14 21.10 15.23
CA SER A 59 -13.90 22.52 15.56
C SER A 59 -14.07 23.46 14.36
N GLY A 60 -14.14 22.92 13.14
CA GLY A 60 -14.12 23.70 11.90
C GLY A 60 -12.72 24.15 11.46
N ASP A 61 -11.66 23.76 12.17
CA ASP A 61 -10.25 24.03 11.81
C ASP A 61 -9.75 23.22 10.61
N ALA A 62 -10.55 22.26 10.13
CA ALA A 62 -10.32 21.52 8.91
C ALA A 62 -11.64 21.36 8.14
N ALA A 63 -11.71 21.97 6.96
CA ALA A 63 -12.78 21.74 6.01
C ALA A 63 -12.44 20.51 5.15
N GLY A 64 -13.40 19.60 5.00
CA GLY A 64 -13.33 18.52 4.02
C GLY A 64 -13.74 19.01 2.64
N GLU A 65 -13.40 18.24 1.62
CA GLU A 65 -13.95 18.35 0.27
C GLU A 65 -14.93 17.20 0.04
N ASP A 66 -15.93 17.41 -0.81
CA ASP A 66 -16.84 16.34 -1.19
C ASP A 66 -16.08 15.20 -1.90
N TRP A 67 -16.31 13.96 -1.44
CA TRP A 67 -15.57 12.79 -1.94
C TRP A 67 -15.78 12.56 -3.44
N SER A 68 -16.98 12.86 -3.98
CA SER A 68 -17.23 12.67 -5.40
C SER A 68 -16.38 13.62 -6.25
N SER A 69 -16.17 14.85 -5.76
CA SER A 69 -15.31 15.85 -6.42
C SER A 69 -13.84 15.44 -6.43
N VAL A 70 -13.34 14.97 -5.28
CA VAL A 70 -11.97 14.46 -5.15
C VAL A 70 -11.75 13.25 -6.06
N ARG A 71 -12.67 12.29 -6.03
CA ARG A 71 -12.58 11.07 -6.83
C ARG A 71 -12.56 11.37 -8.33
N GLN A 72 -13.43 12.27 -8.79
CA GLN A 72 -13.48 12.65 -10.21
C GLN A 72 -12.15 13.25 -10.66
N ARG A 73 -11.62 14.20 -9.88
CA ARG A 73 -10.33 14.84 -10.18
C ARG A 73 -9.18 13.84 -10.29
N LEU A 74 -9.09 12.89 -9.35
CA LEU A 74 -8.06 11.84 -9.40
C LEU A 74 -8.22 10.91 -10.61
N ALA A 75 -9.46 10.60 -10.99
CA ALA A 75 -9.71 9.78 -12.18
C ALA A 75 -9.28 10.51 -13.46
N ASP A 76 -9.56 11.81 -13.55
CA ASP A 76 -9.15 12.64 -14.69
C ASP A 76 -7.61 12.76 -14.78
N GLU A 77 -6.92 12.93 -13.63
CA GLU A 77 -5.45 12.98 -13.56
C GLU A 77 -4.78 11.66 -14.00
N LEU A 78 -5.39 10.51 -13.71
CA LEU A 78 -4.86 9.20 -14.10
C LEU A 78 -5.14 8.83 -15.57
N ALA A 79 -6.10 9.50 -16.20
CA ALA A 79 -6.51 9.25 -17.58
C ALA A 79 -5.75 10.09 -18.62
N GLY A 80 -5.01 11.12 -18.17
CA GLY A 80 -4.18 12.01 -19.01
C GLY A 80 -2.71 11.58 -19.05
#